data_AF-A0A0D0NQJ0-F1
#
_entry.id   AF-A0A0D0NQJ0-F1
#
_cell.length_a   1.000
_cell.length_b   1.000
_cell.length_c   1.000
_cell.angle_alpha   90.00
_cell.angle_beta   90.00
_cell.angle_gamma   90.00
#
_symmetry.space_group_name_H-M   'P 1'
#
loop_
_entity.id
_entity.type
_entity.pdbx_description
1 polymer ?
#
loop_
_entity_poly.entity_id
_entity_poly.type
_entity_poly.pdbx_seq_one_letter_code
_entity_poly.pdbx_strand_id
1 'polypeptide(L)'
;MTPALRQRLLAVARRHAGGEAEDVLQEALIVAHRVGRLTEQDVPWLAGVIRRQAAMGRRSAARRARREREWVGTLWHDQAEPGPPLPPLPPSLDRVARLALAGCTRAEIRWLLDLPDTALRQRLAALRLRLAGQPLPPQRAGAGGARRAELQAVLARRPTTRFASHDPDGHLFLVTPSRKTAARQHTGETS
;
A
#
# COMPACT_ATOMS: atom_id res chain seq x y z
N MET A 1 -14.73 40.73 9.57
CA MET A 1 -15.50 39.72 10.34
C MET A 1 -15.55 40.15 11.79
N THR A 2 -16.73 40.25 12.40
CA THR A 2 -16.86 40.67 13.81
C THR A 2 -16.52 39.51 14.75
N PRO A 3 -16.04 39.78 15.99
CA PRO A 3 -15.76 38.74 16.99
C PRO A 3 -16.99 37.86 17.31
N ALA A 4 -18.19 38.46 17.36
CA ALA A 4 -19.44 37.77 17.62
C ALA A 4 -19.82 36.78 16.49
N LEU A 5 -19.65 37.19 15.23
CA LEU A 5 -19.86 36.33 14.07
C LEU A 5 -18.90 35.12 14.09
N ARG A 6 -17.63 35.34 14.40
CA ARG A 6 -16.62 34.28 14.54
C ARG A 6 -17.01 33.27 15.63
N GLN A 7 -17.42 33.74 16.81
CA GLN A 7 -17.84 32.87 17.91
C GLN A 7 -19.05 32.00 17.53
N ARG A 8 -20.02 32.58 16.83
CA ARG A 8 -21.22 31.85 16.38
C ARG A 8 -20.87 30.75 15.38
N LEU A 9 -19.97 31.01 14.43
CA LEU A 9 -19.48 30.00 13.49
C LEU A 9 -18.62 28.93 14.17
N LEU A 10 -17.80 29.32 15.16
CA LEU A 10 -17.00 28.38 15.95
C LEU A 10 -17.89 27.43 16.76
N ALA A 11 -19.03 27.90 17.29
CA ALA A 11 -20.00 27.04 17.95
C ALA A 11 -20.60 25.99 17.00
N VAL A 12 -20.85 26.36 15.74
CA VAL A 12 -21.27 25.41 14.69
C VAL A 12 -20.17 24.40 14.40
N ALA A 13 -18.92 24.84 14.25
CA ALA A 13 -17.78 23.96 14.00
C ALA A 13 -17.57 22.95 15.15
N ARG A 14 -17.63 23.40 16.42
CA ARG A 14 -17.51 22.54 17.61
C ARG A 14 -18.56 21.44 17.64
N ARG A 15 -19.79 21.75 17.24
CA ARG A 15 -20.89 20.75 17.18
C ARG A 15 -20.62 19.63 16.18
N HIS A 16 -19.85 19.88 15.11
CA HIS A 16 -19.69 18.94 14.00
C HIS A 16 -18.29 18.33 13.86
N ALA A 17 -17.26 19.03 14.32
CA ALA A 17 -15.85 18.64 14.18
C ALA A 17 -15.15 18.36 15.53
N GLY A 18 -15.78 18.67 16.68
CA GLY A 18 -15.21 18.41 17.99
C GLY A 18 -13.87 19.14 18.19
N GLY A 19 -12.80 18.37 18.39
CA GLY A 19 -11.44 18.91 18.58
C GLY A 19 -10.86 19.63 17.35
N GLU A 20 -11.33 19.33 16.14
CA GLU A 20 -10.85 19.97 14.89
C GLU A 20 -11.66 21.23 14.52
N ALA A 21 -12.44 21.78 15.44
CA ALA A 21 -13.36 22.87 15.16
C ALA A 21 -12.69 24.16 14.68
N GLU A 22 -11.52 24.49 15.22
CA GLU A 22 -10.78 25.70 14.85
C GLU A 22 -10.25 25.60 13.42
N ASP A 23 -9.70 24.44 13.05
CA ASP A 23 -9.15 24.17 11.71
C ASP A 23 -10.26 24.18 10.65
N VAL A 24 -11.39 23.52 10.93
CA VAL A 24 -12.55 23.52 10.03
C VAL A 24 -13.12 24.92 9.86
N LEU A 25 -13.16 25.73 10.93
CA LEU A 25 -13.57 27.13 10.82
C LEU A 25 -12.60 27.93 9.96
N GLN A 26 -11.30 27.75 10.15
CA GLN A 26 -10.27 28.46 9.38
C GLN A 26 -10.35 28.12 7.90
N GLU A 27 -10.51 26.83 7.54
CA GLU A 27 -10.74 26.41 6.17
C GLU A 27 -12.02 27.01 5.57
N ALA A 28 -13.12 27.02 6.31
CA ALA A 28 -14.38 27.62 5.85
C ALA A 28 -14.21 29.12 5.57
N LEU A 29 -13.46 29.84 6.40
CA LEU A 29 -13.17 31.27 6.21
C LEU A 29 -12.26 31.52 5.00
N ILE A 30 -11.29 30.63 4.72
CA ILE A 30 -10.48 30.72 3.49
C ILE A 30 -11.36 30.57 2.25
N VAL A 31 -12.28 29.60 2.25
CA VAL A 31 -13.22 29.40 1.13
C VAL A 31 -14.12 30.62 0.96
N ALA A 32 -14.67 31.13 2.06
CA ALA A 32 -15.52 32.31 2.10
C ALA A 32 -14.82 33.57 1.59
N HIS A 33 -13.56 33.77 1.97
CA HIS A 33 -12.74 34.87 1.49
C HIS A 33 -12.55 34.82 -0.03
N ARG A 34 -12.26 33.64 -0.58
CA ARG A 34 -12.07 33.46 -2.03
C ARG A 34 -13.32 33.77 -2.86
N VAL A 35 -14.50 33.55 -2.29
CA VAL A 35 -15.79 33.80 -2.99
C VAL A 35 -16.48 35.10 -2.56
N GLY A 36 -15.82 35.91 -1.73
CA GLY A 36 -16.33 37.20 -1.28
C GLY A 36 -17.52 37.14 -0.30
N ARG A 37 -17.71 36.02 0.42
CA ARG A 37 -18.88 35.78 1.29
C ARG A 37 -18.53 35.76 2.77
N LEU A 38 -18.21 36.93 3.35
CA LEU A 38 -17.77 37.09 4.74
C LEU A 38 -18.68 37.97 5.60
N THR A 39 -19.93 38.18 5.16
CA THR A 39 -20.89 39.04 5.85
C THR A 39 -21.80 38.24 6.79
N GLU A 40 -22.57 38.93 7.64
CA GLU A 40 -23.55 38.27 8.52
C GLU A 40 -24.67 37.56 7.76
N GLN A 41 -24.98 38.03 6.54
CA GLN A 41 -26.00 37.43 5.67
C GLN A 41 -25.54 36.05 5.14
N ASP A 42 -24.23 35.82 5.08
CA ASP A 42 -23.62 34.58 4.57
C ASP A 42 -23.56 33.47 5.64
N VAL A 43 -23.96 33.74 6.89
CA VAL A 43 -23.90 32.79 8.01
C VAL A 43 -24.52 31.43 7.70
N PRO A 44 -25.73 31.32 7.10
CA PRO A 44 -26.31 30.02 6.78
C PRO A 44 -25.47 29.23 5.77
N TRP A 45 -24.86 29.93 4.80
CA TRP A 45 -23.99 29.32 3.80
C TRP A 45 -22.67 28.84 4.42
N LEU A 46 -22.02 29.68 5.24
CA LEU A 46 -20.81 29.34 6.00
C LEU A 46 -21.05 28.14 6.94
N ALA A 47 -22.19 28.10 7.64
CA ALA A 47 -22.58 26.96 8.45
C ALA A 47 -22.76 25.67 7.61
N GLY A 48 -23.23 25.79 6.36
CA GLY A 48 -23.27 24.70 5.39
C GLY A 48 -21.86 24.20 5.01
N VAL A 49 -20.94 25.11 4.72
CA VAL A 49 -19.53 24.78 4.38
C VAL A 49 -18.85 24.06 5.54
N ILE A 50 -18.96 24.59 6.76
CA ILE A 50 -18.44 23.99 8.00
C ILE A 50 -18.96 22.57 8.18
N ARG A 51 -20.28 22.35 8.01
CA ARG A 51 -20.89 21.01 8.12
C ARG A 51 -20.34 20.03 7.09
N ARG A 52 -20.16 20.48 5.84
CA ARG A 52 -19.62 19.65 4.76
C ARG A 52 -18.15 19.28 5.01
N GLN A 53 -17.33 20.24 5.41
CA GLN A 53 -15.91 20.02 5.73
C GLN A 53 -15.76 19.07 6.92
N ALA A 54 -16.50 19.29 8.01
CA ALA A 54 -16.50 18.39 9.17
C ALA A 54 -16.95 16.96 8.79
N ALA A 55 -17.92 16.81 7.89
CA ALA A 55 -18.33 15.49 7.39
C ALA A 55 -17.23 14.82 6.54
N MET A 56 -16.50 15.58 5.70
CA MET A 56 -15.35 15.05 4.96
C MET A 56 -14.20 14.66 5.88
N GLY A 57 -13.88 15.50 6.87
CA GLY A 57 -12.87 15.23 7.90
C GLY A 57 -13.14 13.91 8.61
N ARG A 58 -14.36 13.72 9.13
CA ARG A 58 -14.78 12.46 9.77
C ARG A 58 -14.66 11.24 8.86
N ARG A 59 -15.03 11.34 7.57
CA ARG A 59 -14.88 10.23 6.61
C ARG A 59 -13.41 9.91 6.34
N SER A 60 -12.55 10.91 6.28
CA SER A 60 -11.11 10.72 6.07
C SER A 60 -10.42 10.17 7.32
N ALA A 61 -10.80 10.63 8.51
CA ALA A 61 -10.35 10.08 9.79
C ALA A 61 -10.80 8.63 9.99
N ALA A 62 -12.06 8.30 9.69
CA ALA A 62 -12.55 6.92 9.74
C ALA A 62 -11.79 5.99 8.76
N ARG A 63 -11.50 6.46 7.54
CA ARG A 63 -10.67 5.71 6.59
C ARG A 63 -9.24 5.54 7.09
N ARG A 64 -8.64 6.57 7.71
CA ARG A 64 -7.30 6.50 8.30
C ARG A 64 -7.26 5.52 9.48
N ALA A 65 -8.19 5.62 10.42
CA ALA A 65 -8.31 4.70 11.55
C ALA A 65 -8.56 3.26 11.09
N ARG A 66 -9.35 3.04 10.03
CA ARG A 66 -9.52 1.70 9.43
C ARG A 66 -8.20 1.16 8.89
N ARG A 67 -7.43 1.98 8.15
CA ARG A 67 -6.11 1.60 7.65
C ARG A 67 -5.12 1.32 8.77
N GLU A 68 -5.08 2.14 9.82
CA GLU A 68 -4.20 1.94 10.98
C GLU A 68 -4.54 0.64 11.70
N ARG A 69 -5.82 0.34 11.90
CA ARG A 69 -6.26 -0.94 12.48
C ARG A 69 -5.94 -2.14 11.58
N GLU A 70 -6.15 -2.01 10.27
CA GLU A 70 -5.78 -3.03 9.28
C GLU A 70 -4.25 -3.25 9.22
N TRP A 71 -3.46 -2.18 9.37
CA TRP A 71 -2.00 -2.22 9.41
C TRP A 71 -1.49 -2.90 10.68
N VAL A 72 -1.99 -2.53 11.86
CA VAL A 72 -1.67 -3.18 13.14
C VAL A 72 -2.04 -4.67 13.11
N GLY A 73 -3.19 -5.03 12.55
CA GLY A 73 -3.59 -6.43 12.39
C GLY A 73 -2.71 -7.23 11.41
N THR A 74 -2.09 -6.57 10.44
CA THR A 74 -1.15 -7.20 9.49
C THR A 74 0.24 -7.41 10.11
N LEU A 75 0.72 -6.47 10.94
CA LEU A 75 1.96 -6.62 11.71
C LEU A 75 1.91 -7.81 12.69
N TRP A 76 0.76 -8.09 13.29
CA TRP A 76 0.61 -9.19 14.25
C TRP A 76 0.55 -10.58 13.60
N HIS A 77 0.16 -10.69 12.33
CA HIS A 77 0.16 -11.97 11.61
C HIS A 77 1.53 -12.37 11.03
N ASP A 78 2.52 -11.48 11.07
CA ASP A 78 3.87 -11.74 10.54
C ASP A 78 4.90 -12.04 11.66
N GLN A 79 4.44 -12.16 12.91
CA GLN A 79 5.26 -12.67 14.02
C GLN A 79 5.30 -14.20 14.00
N ALA A 80 5.80 -14.78 12.91
CA ALA A 80 6.38 -16.11 13.02
C ALA A 80 7.66 -15.97 13.85
N GLU A 81 7.73 -16.70 14.97
CA GLU A 81 8.95 -16.84 15.77
C GLU A 81 10.15 -17.00 14.84
N PRO A 82 11.20 -16.15 14.97
CA PRO A 82 12.36 -16.25 14.10
C PRO A 82 12.99 -17.63 14.29
N GLY A 83 12.92 -18.48 13.26
CA GLY A 83 13.63 -19.75 13.26
C GLY A 83 15.13 -19.56 13.40
N PRO A 84 15.89 -20.65 13.59
CA PRO A 84 17.34 -20.58 13.77
C PRO A 84 18.01 -19.76 12.66
N PRO A 85 19.01 -18.92 12.99
CA PRO A 85 19.69 -18.10 12.00
C PRO A 85 20.36 -18.98 10.95
N LEU A 86 20.45 -18.47 9.72
CA LEU A 86 21.21 -19.14 8.67
C LEU A 86 22.67 -19.34 9.13
N PRO A 87 23.29 -20.49 8.81
CA PRO A 87 24.72 -20.66 9.02
C PRO A 87 25.51 -19.63 8.20
N PRO A 88 26.80 -19.40 8.53
CA PRO A 88 27.63 -18.51 7.74
C PRO A 88 27.72 -18.97 6.27
N LEU A 89 27.28 -18.10 5.36
CA LEU A 89 27.23 -18.34 3.93
C LEU A 89 28.07 -17.30 3.16
N PRO A 90 28.67 -17.67 2.02
CA PRO A 90 29.27 -16.71 1.09
C PRO A 90 28.25 -15.65 0.67
N PRO A 91 28.65 -14.40 0.42
CA PRO A 91 27.73 -13.29 0.15
C PRO A 91 26.76 -13.52 -1.03
N SER A 92 27.16 -14.35 -2.00
CA SER A 92 26.31 -14.72 -3.14
C SER A 92 25.22 -15.73 -2.77
N LEU A 93 25.49 -16.62 -1.81
CA LEU A 93 24.57 -17.64 -1.33
C LEU A 93 23.67 -17.10 -0.22
N ASP A 94 24.20 -16.26 0.67
CA ASP A 94 23.45 -15.58 1.74
C ASP A 94 22.28 -14.77 1.18
N ARG A 95 22.52 -13.94 0.14
CA ARG A 95 21.47 -13.16 -0.53
C ARG A 95 20.36 -14.05 -1.10
N VAL A 96 20.73 -15.15 -1.76
CA VAL A 96 19.74 -16.10 -2.33
C VAL A 96 18.97 -16.80 -1.21
N ALA A 97 19.64 -17.21 -0.14
CA ALA A 97 19.03 -17.88 1.00
C ALA A 97 18.03 -16.97 1.72
N ARG A 98 18.39 -15.71 1.98
CA ARG A 98 17.48 -14.73 2.61
C ARG A 98 16.25 -14.46 1.77
N LEU A 99 16.40 -14.27 0.46
CA LEU A 99 15.25 -14.08 -0.43
C LEU A 99 14.38 -15.33 -0.51
N ALA A 100 14.97 -16.53 -0.53
CA ALA A 100 14.22 -17.78 -0.51
C ALA A 100 13.47 -17.95 0.83
N LEU A 101 14.06 -17.59 1.96
CA LEU A 101 13.40 -17.60 3.28
C LEU A 101 12.30 -16.55 3.40
N ALA A 102 12.47 -15.40 2.75
CA ALA A 102 11.40 -14.42 2.54
C ALA A 102 10.36 -14.88 1.50
N GLY A 103 10.44 -16.14 1.04
CA GLY A 103 9.58 -16.79 0.04
C GLY A 103 9.48 -16.05 -1.29
N CYS A 104 10.55 -15.40 -1.72
CA CYS A 104 10.71 -15.00 -3.11
C CYS A 104 10.73 -16.24 -4.01
N THR A 105 10.01 -16.17 -5.12
CA THR A 105 10.06 -17.21 -6.16
C THR A 105 11.39 -17.17 -6.91
N ARG A 106 11.71 -18.25 -7.64
CA ARG A 106 12.90 -18.30 -8.51
C ARG A 106 12.95 -17.12 -9.49
N ALA A 107 11.81 -16.75 -10.09
CA ALA A 107 11.73 -15.64 -11.04
C ALA A 107 12.01 -14.29 -10.36
N GLU A 108 11.44 -14.07 -9.16
CA GLU A 108 11.66 -12.86 -8.37
C GLU A 108 13.12 -12.74 -7.91
N ILE A 109 13.73 -13.83 -7.45
CA ILE A 109 15.16 -13.84 -7.06
C ILE A 109 16.05 -13.49 -8.25
N ARG A 110 15.75 -14.03 -9.45
CA ARG A 110 16.50 -13.68 -10.66
C ARG A 110 16.39 -12.20 -11.00
N TRP A 111 15.18 -11.66 -10.92
CA TRP A 111 14.93 -10.25 -11.24
C TRP A 111 15.60 -9.33 -10.20
N LEU A 112 15.46 -9.61 -8.90
CA LEU A 112 16.01 -8.80 -7.81
C LEU A 112 17.54 -8.80 -7.77
N LEU A 113 18.17 -9.93 -8.08
CA LEU A 113 19.62 -10.08 -8.04
C LEU A 113 20.28 -9.92 -9.41
N ASP A 114 19.50 -9.60 -10.45
CA ASP A 114 19.91 -9.52 -11.85
C ASP A 114 20.74 -10.75 -12.29
N LEU A 115 20.14 -11.95 -12.14
CA LEU A 115 20.83 -13.22 -12.41
C LEU A 115 20.29 -13.96 -13.63
N PRO A 116 21.20 -14.48 -14.49
CA PRO A 116 20.82 -15.47 -15.47
C PRO A 116 20.39 -16.76 -14.79
N ASP A 117 19.59 -17.55 -15.49
CA ASP A 117 18.98 -18.76 -14.94
C ASP A 117 20.01 -19.81 -14.48
N THR A 118 21.11 -19.91 -15.21
CA THR A 118 22.26 -20.79 -14.91
C THR A 118 22.93 -20.42 -13.60
N ALA A 119 23.19 -19.13 -13.37
CA ALA A 119 23.81 -18.65 -12.14
C ALA A 119 22.93 -18.91 -10.92
N LEU A 120 21.60 -18.73 -11.04
CA LEU A 120 20.70 -19.05 -9.93
C LEU A 120 20.66 -20.56 -9.65
N ARG A 121 20.64 -21.42 -10.68
CA ARG A 121 20.71 -22.88 -10.49
C ARG A 121 21.97 -23.29 -9.73
N GLN A 122 23.13 -22.78 -10.14
CA GLN A 122 24.40 -23.07 -9.47
C GLN A 122 24.39 -22.64 -8.00
N ARG A 123 23.88 -21.43 -7.72
CA ARG A 123 23.76 -20.92 -6.35
C ARG A 123 22.79 -21.76 -5.51
N LEU A 124 21.65 -22.17 -6.05
CA LEU A 124 20.70 -23.04 -5.35
C LEU A 124 21.28 -24.44 -5.08
N ALA A 125 22.02 -25.01 -6.03
CA ALA A 125 22.69 -26.30 -5.85
C ALA A 125 23.77 -26.23 -4.76
N ALA A 126 24.64 -25.20 -4.81
CA ALA A 126 25.65 -24.97 -3.79
C ALA A 126 25.04 -24.70 -2.40
N LEU A 127 23.91 -24.00 -2.36
CA LEU A 127 23.17 -23.74 -1.13
C LEU A 127 22.59 -25.04 -0.54
N ARG A 128 21.96 -25.89 -1.36
CA ARG A 128 21.44 -27.20 -0.94
C ARG A 128 22.53 -28.10 -0.35
N LEU A 129 23.69 -28.14 -0.99
CA LEU A 129 24.82 -28.94 -0.50
C LEU A 129 25.31 -28.46 0.87
N ARG A 130 25.44 -27.13 1.06
CA ARG A 130 25.94 -26.54 2.31
C ARG A 130 24.93 -26.62 3.46
N LEU A 131 23.65 -26.56 3.15
CA LEU A 131 22.56 -26.62 4.12
C LEU A 131 22.06 -28.05 4.36
N ALA A 132 22.62 -29.05 3.69
CA ALA A 132 22.26 -30.44 3.88
C ALA A 132 22.43 -30.84 5.35
N GLY A 133 21.37 -31.35 5.97
CA GLY A 133 21.37 -31.78 7.37
C GLY A 133 21.28 -30.66 8.40
N GLN A 134 21.10 -29.39 7.99
CA GLN A 134 20.93 -28.28 8.93
C GLN A 134 19.46 -27.94 9.18
N PRO A 135 19.06 -27.60 10.42
CA PRO A 135 17.74 -27.07 10.68
C PRO A 135 17.58 -25.72 10.01
N LEU A 136 16.64 -25.62 9.07
CA LEU A 136 16.35 -24.38 8.36
C LEU A 136 15.25 -23.61 9.08
N PRO A 137 15.34 -22.27 9.13
CA PRO A 137 14.22 -21.47 9.60
C PRO A 137 13.01 -21.69 8.69
N PRO A 138 11.79 -21.63 9.24
CA PRO A 138 10.59 -21.79 8.44
C PRO A 138 10.55 -20.72 7.36
N GLN A 139 10.18 -21.13 6.16
CA GLN A 139 9.98 -20.19 5.06
C GLN A 139 8.81 -19.27 5.43
N ARG A 140 9.03 -17.96 5.37
CA ARG A 140 7.95 -16.99 5.54
C ARG A 140 7.03 -17.06 4.34
N ALA A 141 5.74 -16.78 4.55
CA ALA A 141 4.83 -16.57 3.43
C ALA A 141 5.48 -15.51 2.52
N GLY A 142 5.62 -15.82 1.23
CA GLY A 142 6.68 -15.22 0.42
C GLY A 142 6.66 -13.70 0.24
N ALA A 143 7.45 -13.13 -0.67
CA ALA A 143 7.50 -11.66 -0.84
C ALA A 143 6.15 -10.97 -1.19
N GLY A 144 5.06 -11.74 -1.38
CA GLY A 144 3.67 -11.26 -1.46
C GLY A 144 2.77 -11.70 -0.28
N GLY A 145 3.35 -12.18 0.81
CA GLY A 145 2.71 -12.70 2.02
C GLY A 145 1.79 -13.91 1.80
N ALA A 146 1.04 -14.26 2.85
CA ALA A 146 0.00 -15.28 2.81
C ALA A 146 -1.11 -14.96 1.77
N ARG A 147 -1.22 -13.69 1.38
CA ARG A 147 -2.22 -13.17 0.45
C ARG A 147 -1.86 -13.39 -1.02
N ARG A 148 -0.64 -13.85 -1.37
CA ARG A 148 -0.24 -14.08 -2.77
C ARG A 148 -1.18 -15.07 -3.49
N ALA A 149 -1.48 -16.20 -2.86
CA ALA A 149 -2.35 -17.22 -3.45
C ALA A 149 -3.79 -16.71 -3.61
N GLU A 150 -4.33 -16.01 -2.61
CA GLU A 150 -5.65 -15.38 -2.67
C GLU A 150 -5.71 -14.33 -3.78
N LEU A 151 -4.71 -13.45 -3.85
CA LEU A 151 -4.62 -12.42 -4.88
C LEU A 151 -4.54 -13.04 -6.28
N GLN A 152 -3.73 -14.09 -6.47
CA GLN A 152 -3.67 -14.85 -7.71
C GLN A 152 -5.02 -15.48 -8.07
N ALA A 153 -5.73 -16.07 -7.11
CA ALA A 153 -7.04 -16.67 -7.35
C ALA A 153 -8.12 -15.62 -7.68
N VAL A 154 -8.07 -14.44 -7.06
CA VAL A 154 -8.96 -13.31 -7.41
C VAL A 154 -8.65 -12.79 -8.81
N LEU A 155 -7.37 -12.64 -9.14
CA LEU A 155 -6.91 -12.19 -10.46
C LEU A 155 -7.27 -13.16 -11.58
N ALA A 156 -7.06 -14.46 -11.37
CA ALA A 156 -7.38 -15.50 -12.35
C ALA A 156 -8.88 -15.51 -12.70
N ARG A 157 -9.75 -15.24 -11.72
CA ARG A 157 -11.21 -15.14 -11.92
C ARG A 157 -11.64 -13.85 -12.59
N ARG A 158 -10.76 -12.84 -12.71
CA ARG A 158 -11.11 -11.52 -13.23
C ARG A 158 -9.98 -10.93 -14.09
N PRO A 159 -9.72 -11.50 -15.28
CA PRO A 159 -8.55 -11.21 -16.11
C PRO A 159 -8.48 -9.77 -16.63
N THR A 160 -9.58 -9.01 -16.56
CA THR A 160 -9.65 -7.60 -16.96
C THR A 160 -9.54 -6.63 -15.79
N THR A 161 -9.37 -7.13 -14.55
CA THR A 161 -9.34 -6.30 -13.34
C THR A 161 -8.09 -5.45 -13.31
N ARG A 162 -8.29 -4.15 -13.06
CA ARG A 162 -7.22 -3.21 -12.77
C ARG A 162 -7.26 -2.92 -11.28
N PHE A 163 -6.10 -2.90 -10.64
CA PHE A 163 -5.96 -2.47 -9.26
C PHE A 163 -5.18 -1.17 -9.21
N ALA A 164 -5.63 -0.27 -8.35
CA ALA A 164 -4.90 0.94 -8.00
C ALA A 164 -4.65 0.88 -6.50
N SER A 165 -3.43 1.17 -6.09
CA SER A 165 -3.07 1.34 -4.69
C SER A 165 -2.05 2.46 -4.57
N HIS A 166 -1.75 2.86 -3.35
CA HIS A 166 -0.69 3.82 -3.06
C HIS A 166 0.44 3.08 -2.34
N ASP A 167 1.68 3.47 -2.59
CA ASP A 167 2.82 3.06 -1.77
C ASP A 167 2.78 3.78 -0.39
N PRO A 168 3.69 3.45 0.55
CA PRO A 168 3.73 4.10 1.86
C PRO A 168 3.91 5.62 1.82
N ASP A 169 4.52 6.15 0.75
CA ASP A 169 4.78 7.56 0.55
C ASP A 169 3.60 8.29 -0.12
N GLY A 170 2.59 7.54 -0.58
CA GLY A 170 1.36 8.05 -1.17
C GLY A 170 1.39 8.14 -2.69
N HIS A 171 2.41 7.60 -3.36
CA HIS A 171 2.43 7.53 -4.81
C HIS A 171 1.46 6.48 -5.32
N LEU A 172 0.59 6.87 -6.25
CA LEU A 172 -0.34 5.97 -6.90
C LEU A 172 0.41 5.00 -7.81
N PHE A 173 0.26 3.70 -7.58
CA PHE A 173 0.66 2.67 -8.52
C PHE A 173 -0.56 1.90 -9.04
N LEU A 174 -0.55 1.64 -10.34
CA LEU A 174 -1.61 0.94 -11.05
C LEU A 174 -1.10 -0.41 -11.54
N VAL A 175 -1.75 -1.49 -11.12
CA VAL A 175 -1.52 -2.83 -11.65
C VAL A 175 -2.58 -3.11 -12.70
N THR A 176 -2.14 -3.30 -13.94
CA THR A 176 -3.00 -3.67 -15.07
C THR A 176 -2.60 -5.04 -15.61
N PRO A 177 -3.56 -5.84 -16.11
CA PRO A 177 -3.25 -7.10 -16.74
C PRO A 177 -2.43 -6.86 -18.00
N SER A 178 -1.32 -7.58 -18.12
CA SER A 178 -0.42 -7.48 -19.26
C SER A 178 -1.13 -7.94 -20.53
N ARG A 179 -1.31 -7.04 -21.50
CA ARG A 179 -1.70 -7.37 -22.87
C ARG A 179 -0.46 -7.81 -23.65
N LYS A 180 0.13 -8.96 -23.29
CA LYS A 180 0.96 -9.66 -24.27
C LYS A 180 0.02 -10.40 -25.21
N THR A 181 -0.34 -9.73 -26.30
CA THR A 181 -0.88 -10.39 -27.49
C THR A 181 0.08 -11.52 -27.85
N ALA A 182 -0.46 -12.70 -28.16
CA ALA A 182 0.28 -13.87 -28.59
C ALA A 182 1.40 -13.49 -29.58
N ALA A 183 2.52 -14.21 -29.50
CA ALA A 183 3.64 -14.07 -30.40
C ALA A 183 3.16 -13.89 -31.84
N ARG A 184 3.61 -12.81 -32.50
CA ARG A 184 3.58 -12.71 -33.96
C ARG A 184 4.23 -14.00 -34.49
N GLN A 185 3.43 -14.92 -34.98
CA GLN A 185 3.93 -15.97 -35.86
C GLN A 185 4.46 -15.22 -37.08
N HIS A 186 5.79 -15.17 -37.22
CA HIS A 186 6.41 -14.87 -38.50
C HIS A 186 6.03 -16.02 -39.42
N THR A 187 5.01 -15.81 -40.25
CA THR A 187 4.80 -16.63 -41.43
C THR A 187 6.00 -16.37 -42.33
N GLY A 188 6.95 -17.31 -42.35
CA GLY A 188 8.00 -17.32 -43.35
C GLY A 188 7.36 -17.68 -44.69
N GLU A 189 7.30 -16.70 -45.59
CA GLU A 189 7.13 -16.97 -47.01
C GLU A 189 8.46 -17.55 -47.51
N THR A 190 8.47 -18.86 -47.79
CA THR A 190 9.49 -19.47 -48.65
C THR A 190 9.03 -19.33 -50.10
N SER A 191 9.88 -18.67 -50.89
CA SER A 191 9.83 -18.59 -52.35
C SER A 191 9.82 -19.95 -53.03
#